data_AF-A0A5P3XHM2-F1
#
_entry.id   AF-A0A5P3XHM2-F1
#
_cell.length_a   1.000
_cell.length_b   1.000
_cell.length_c   1.000
_cell.angle_alpha   90.00
_cell.angle_beta   90.00
_cell.angle_gamma   90.00
#
_symmetry.space_group_name_H-M   'P 1'
#
loop_
_entity.id
_entity.type
_entity.pdbx_description
1 polymer ?
#
loop_
_entity_poly.entity_id
_entity_poly.type
_entity_poly.pdbx_seq_one_letter_code
_entity_poly.pdbx_strand_id
1 'polypeptide(L)'
;MKRKLISALVGITMVATMAVGCSKSSNESQESAKAKSDVKAEQVDAKKVFVSPKWVQSVIDGNQPESKNYEILEVSWGTYKDSPTYTKGHIPGAIHVDTSSVESEPIWNISDPKVVEKGMLDLGVTKDKTIILYGNDISAVSRVAYAYLWAGVENVKVLDGGIDAWEKAGYKTETKVEKATPAKDFGAKVPSHPEYWMSIDQVKKKLKDDSNFRLVSIRSKEEFDGKTSGYTYIDRAGEPRGAVWGHAGSDPYNMQDYLHKDGTVISADEMQKLWSDSDIKKDNELSFYCGTGWRASVPWLIAYDAGWEGMTVYDGGWNEWQMHGNLQK
;
A
#
# COMPACT_ATOMS: atom_id res chain seq x y z
N MET A 1 -59.86 -0.49 -33.67
CA MET A 1 -61.15 -0.01 -34.27
C MET A 1 -62.08 0.45 -33.15
N LYS A 2 -63.04 1.36 -33.43
CA LYS A 2 -63.81 2.19 -32.46
C LYS A 2 -62.89 3.26 -31.79
N ARG A 3 -63.09 4.60 -31.82
CA ARG A 3 -64.23 5.57 -31.95
C ARG A 3 -65.21 5.54 -30.76
N LYS A 4 -65.80 6.65 -30.26
CA LYS A 4 -65.78 8.12 -30.58
C LYS A 4 -65.09 8.89 -29.41
N LEU A 5 -65.09 10.23 -29.16
CA LEU A 5 -65.59 11.51 -29.75
C LEU A 5 -64.40 12.53 -29.80
N ILE A 6 -64.38 13.76 -30.36
CA ILE A 6 -65.34 14.72 -30.96
C ILE A 6 -65.90 15.84 -30.01
N SER A 7 -65.89 17.10 -30.49
CA SER A 7 -66.47 18.37 -29.95
C SER A 7 -65.73 19.13 -28.82
N ALA A 8 -65.64 20.47 -28.81
CA ALA A 8 -65.92 21.49 -29.85
C ALA A 8 -65.22 22.83 -29.54
N LEU A 9 -65.11 23.74 -30.52
CA LEU A 9 -64.58 25.10 -30.36
C LEU A 9 -65.61 26.05 -29.71
N VAL A 10 -65.13 26.98 -28.89
CA VAL A 10 -65.58 28.39 -28.89
C VAL A 10 -64.34 29.28 -28.83
N GLY A 11 -64.28 30.31 -29.66
CA GLY A 11 -63.26 31.35 -29.59
C GLY A 11 -63.91 32.71 -29.86
N ILE A 12 -63.56 33.72 -29.05
CA ILE A 12 -63.90 35.13 -29.28
C ILE A 12 -62.63 35.96 -29.06
N THR A 13 -62.40 36.92 -29.94
CA THR A 13 -61.18 37.73 -30.03
C THR A 13 -61.36 39.14 -29.47
N MET A 14 -60.34 39.67 -28.78
CA MET A 14 -59.90 41.08 -28.84
C MET A 14 -58.44 41.13 -28.33
N VAL A 15 -57.42 41.41 -29.17
CA VAL A 15 -56.99 42.69 -29.78
C VAL A 15 -55.79 43.30 -29.04
N ALA A 16 -54.65 43.26 -29.74
CA ALA A 16 -53.45 44.11 -29.67
C ALA A 16 -52.85 44.58 -28.32
N THR A 17 -51.55 44.26 -28.16
CA THR A 17 -50.50 45.28 -28.33
C THR A 17 -49.16 44.62 -28.68
N MET A 18 -48.26 45.34 -29.36
CA MET A 18 -46.92 44.86 -29.70
C MET A 18 -45.89 45.31 -28.65
N ALA A 19 -45.00 44.41 -28.25
CA ALA A 19 -43.71 44.76 -27.65
C ALA A 19 -42.67 43.68 -28.00
N VAL A 20 -41.73 43.98 -28.88
CA VAL A 20 -40.58 43.10 -29.15
C VAL A 20 -39.52 43.38 -28.08
N GLY A 21 -39.38 42.45 -27.13
CA GLY A 21 -38.36 42.50 -26.08
C GLY A 21 -37.51 41.24 -26.09
N CYS A 22 -36.32 41.31 -26.65
CA CYS A 22 -35.37 40.18 -26.62
C CYS A 22 -34.82 39.99 -25.20
N SER A 23 -35.27 38.97 -24.47
CA SER A 23 -34.60 38.54 -23.26
C SER A 23 -33.26 37.90 -23.62
N LYS A 24 -32.15 38.58 -23.30
CA LYS A 24 -30.85 37.91 -23.23
C LYS A 24 -30.87 36.99 -22.03
N SER A 25 -30.87 35.68 -22.29
CA SER A 25 -30.50 34.70 -21.26
C SER A 25 -29.03 34.90 -20.91
N SER A 26 -28.76 35.60 -19.81
CA SER A 26 -27.44 35.63 -19.19
C SER A 26 -27.23 34.30 -18.49
N ASN A 27 -26.72 33.32 -19.25
CA ASN A 27 -26.31 32.02 -18.72
C ASN A 27 -25.05 32.19 -17.87
N GLU A 28 -25.21 32.71 -16.65
CA GLU A 28 -24.16 32.77 -15.65
C GLU A 28 -23.79 31.34 -15.23
N SER A 29 -22.82 30.76 -15.93
CA SER A 29 -22.11 29.59 -15.49
C SER A 29 -21.41 29.90 -14.17
N GLN A 30 -22.08 29.63 -13.05
CA GLN A 30 -21.45 29.55 -11.74
C GLN A 30 -20.49 28.36 -11.72
N GLU A 31 -19.34 28.54 -12.36
CA GLU A 31 -18.15 27.74 -12.12
C GLU A 31 -17.75 27.98 -10.66
N SER A 32 -18.29 27.15 -9.76
CA SER A 32 -18.03 27.26 -8.34
C SER A 32 -16.54 27.02 -8.13
N ALA A 33 -15.79 28.11 -7.91
CA ALA A 33 -14.39 28.05 -7.53
C ALA A 33 -14.27 27.35 -6.17
N LYS A 34 -14.22 26.01 -6.20
CA LYS A 34 -14.03 25.16 -5.03
C LYS A 34 -12.79 25.68 -4.32
N ALA A 35 -12.98 26.19 -3.10
CA ALA A 35 -11.88 26.68 -2.29
C ALA A 35 -10.77 25.62 -2.25
N LYS A 36 -9.55 26.04 -2.64
CA LYS A 36 -8.37 25.21 -2.45
C LYS A 36 -8.21 24.96 -0.96
N SER A 37 -7.86 23.74 -0.61
CA SER A 37 -7.48 23.37 0.73
C SER A 37 -6.12 24.00 1.08
N ASP A 38 -5.91 24.28 2.37
CA ASP A 38 -4.68 24.85 2.93
C ASP A 38 -4.35 24.11 4.24
N VAL A 39 -4.39 22.78 4.18
CA VAL A 39 -4.08 21.90 5.32
C VAL A 39 -2.59 21.98 5.60
N LYS A 40 -2.27 22.12 6.89
CA LYS A 40 -0.90 22.24 7.40
C LYS A 40 -0.66 21.19 8.47
N ALA A 41 0.32 20.33 8.22
CA ALA A 41 0.83 19.34 9.17
C ALA A 41 2.26 19.71 9.60
N GLU A 42 2.73 19.11 10.69
CA GLU A 42 4.14 19.17 11.08
C GLU A 42 5.00 18.40 10.06
N GLN A 43 6.25 18.82 9.89
CA GLN A 43 7.21 18.10 9.03
C GLN A 43 7.60 16.77 9.69
N VAL A 44 7.93 15.78 8.86
CA VAL A 44 8.42 14.46 9.30
C VAL A 44 9.83 14.23 8.78
N ASP A 45 10.58 13.33 9.43
CA ASP A 45 11.89 12.91 8.93
C ASP A 45 11.75 12.10 7.63
N ALA A 46 12.81 12.05 6.80
CA ALA A 46 12.84 11.22 5.60
C ALA A 46 12.62 9.72 5.92
N LYS A 47 13.22 9.21 7.01
CA LYS A 47 13.05 7.82 7.48
C LYS A 47 11.67 7.51 8.08
N LYS A 48 10.86 8.51 8.45
CA LYS A 48 9.50 8.29 8.96
C LYS A 48 8.63 7.75 7.82
N VAL A 49 8.17 6.50 7.91
CA VAL A 49 7.38 5.86 6.86
C VAL A 49 5.90 6.17 7.04
N PHE A 50 5.34 5.92 8.22
CA PHE A 50 3.89 5.98 8.43
C PHE A 50 3.41 7.43 8.65
N VAL A 51 2.60 7.95 7.74
CA VAL A 51 2.14 9.34 7.72
C VAL A 51 0.62 9.44 7.75
N SER A 52 0.11 10.43 8.49
CA SER A 52 -1.35 10.65 8.62
C SER A 52 -1.98 11.21 7.33
N PRO A 53 -3.31 11.01 7.11
CA PRO A 53 -4.05 11.67 6.04
C PRO A 53 -3.84 13.20 6.00
N LYS A 54 -3.75 13.83 7.18
CA LYS A 54 -3.52 15.27 7.31
C LYS A 54 -2.16 15.70 6.75
N TRP A 55 -1.13 14.86 6.88
CA TRP A 55 0.18 15.12 6.30
C TRP A 55 0.14 14.97 4.77
N VAL A 56 -0.49 13.90 4.25
CA VAL A 56 -0.63 13.70 2.79
C VAL A 56 -1.43 14.84 2.14
N GLN A 57 -2.54 15.30 2.74
CA GLN A 57 -3.25 16.48 2.24
C GLN A 57 -2.40 17.76 2.34
N SER A 58 -1.53 17.87 3.36
CA SER A 58 -0.58 18.97 3.48
C SER A 58 0.52 18.93 2.41
N VAL A 59 0.90 17.76 1.89
CA VAL A 59 1.77 17.64 0.70
C VAL A 59 1.03 18.12 -0.55
N ILE A 60 -0.21 17.65 -0.76
CA ILE A 60 -1.04 18.02 -1.92
C ILE A 60 -1.33 19.53 -1.96
N ASP A 61 -1.58 20.15 -0.81
CA ASP A 61 -1.89 21.60 -0.70
C ASP A 61 -0.67 22.51 -0.87
N GLY A 62 0.54 21.96 -1.04
CA GLY A 62 1.78 22.73 -1.24
C GLY A 62 2.50 23.15 0.04
N ASN A 63 2.12 22.57 1.19
CA ASN A 63 2.54 23.01 2.53
C ASN A 63 3.67 22.18 3.16
N GLN A 64 4.29 21.25 2.41
CA GLN A 64 5.45 20.45 2.88
C GLN A 64 6.68 20.64 1.96
N PRO A 65 7.91 20.38 2.44
CA PRO A 65 9.10 20.33 1.58
C PRO A 65 8.94 19.41 0.36
N GLU A 66 8.30 18.25 0.57
CA GLU A 66 8.03 17.19 -0.39
C GLU A 66 7.03 17.59 -1.49
N SER A 67 6.21 18.62 -1.27
CA SER A 67 5.24 19.14 -2.25
C SER A 67 5.85 19.56 -3.60
N LYS A 68 7.18 19.65 -3.68
CA LYS A 68 7.94 20.00 -4.89
C LYS A 68 8.22 18.80 -5.81
N ASN A 69 8.31 17.59 -5.27
CA ASN A 69 8.65 16.38 -6.02
C ASN A 69 8.12 15.14 -5.29
N TYR A 70 6.85 14.80 -5.51
CA TYR A 70 6.21 13.62 -4.96
C TYR A 70 5.42 12.84 -6.01
N GLU A 71 5.08 11.60 -5.71
CA GLU A 71 4.08 10.78 -6.40
C GLU A 71 3.16 10.13 -5.36
N ILE A 72 1.90 9.91 -5.68
CA ILE A 72 0.97 9.14 -4.84
C ILE A 72 0.59 7.87 -5.60
N LEU A 73 0.79 6.69 -5.00
CA LEU A 73 0.46 5.42 -5.62
C LEU A 73 -0.56 4.62 -4.79
N GLU A 74 -1.62 4.13 -5.45
CA GLU A 74 -2.58 3.17 -4.89
C GLU A 74 -2.12 1.75 -5.21
N VAL A 75 -1.82 0.96 -4.19
CA VAL A 75 -1.25 -0.38 -4.28
C VAL A 75 -2.35 -1.42 -4.19
N SER A 76 -2.48 -2.25 -5.21
CA SER A 76 -3.27 -3.49 -5.17
C SER A 76 -2.58 -4.59 -5.97
N TRP A 77 -3.10 -5.81 -5.90
CA TRP A 77 -2.81 -6.82 -6.91
C TRP A 77 -3.66 -6.59 -8.18
N GLY A 78 -3.12 -6.99 -9.34
CA GLY A 78 -3.79 -6.87 -10.63
C GLY A 78 -3.79 -5.45 -11.17
N THR A 79 -4.58 -5.17 -12.21
CA THR A 79 -4.64 -3.82 -12.80
C THR A 79 -5.53 -2.88 -11.98
N TYR A 80 -5.53 -1.58 -12.31
CA TYR A 80 -6.42 -0.59 -11.71
C TYR A 80 -7.92 -0.95 -11.76
N LYS A 81 -8.34 -1.88 -12.63
CA LYS A 81 -9.72 -2.41 -12.72
C LYS A 81 -10.01 -3.50 -11.70
N ASP A 82 -8.96 -4.18 -11.27
CA ASP A 82 -8.98 -5.29 -10.31
C ASP A 82 -8.77 -4.76 -8.88
N SER A 83 -8.15 -3.57 -8.73
CA SER A 83 -8.10 -2.82 -7.47
C SER A 83 -9.50 -2.69 -6.84
N PRO A 84 -9.68 -3.09 -5.57
CA PRO A 84 -10.98 -3.05 -4.91
C PRO A 84 -11.41 -1.63 -4.54
N THR A 85 -10.54 -0.63 -4.67
CA THR A 85 -10.73 0.73 -4.16
C THR A 85 -10.53 1.80 -5.24
N TYR A 86 -9.50 1.71 -6.08
CA TYR A 86 -9.13 2.77 -7.04
C TYR A 86 -10.28 3.25 -7.94
N THR A 87 -11.12 2.36 -8.45
CA THR A 87 -12.24 2.71 -9.35
C THR A 87 -13.47 3.27 -8.64
N LYS A 88 -13.56 3.11 -7.31
CA LYS A 88 -14.65 3.64 -6.47
C LYS A 88 -14.31 5.05 -5.97
N GLY A 89 -13.06 5.26 -5.57
CA GLY A 89 -12.50 6.52 -5.12
C GLY A 89 -11.03 6.36 -4.75
N HIS A 90 -10.17 7.22 -5.29
CA HIS A 90 -8.75 7.30 -4.95
C HIS A 90 -8.34 8.70 -4.50
N ILE A 91 -7.18 8.83 -3.87
CA ILE A 91 -6.60 10.11 -3.47
C ILE A 91 -6.32 10.94 -4.74
N PRO A 92 -6.65 12.24 -4.78
CA PRO A 92 -6.51 13.03 -6.00
C PRO A 92 -5.09 13.04 -6.56
N GLY A 93 -4.97 12.79 -7.86
CA GLY A 93 -3.70 12.59 -8.56
C GLY A 93 -3.01 11.23 -8.35
N ALA A 94 -3.58 10.30 -7.59
CA ALA A 94 -2.95 8.99 -7.36
C ALA A 94 -2.96 8.09 -8.60
N ILE A 95 -1.82 7.44 -8.87
CA ILE A 95 -1.65 6.46 -9.93
C ILE A 95 -1.81 5.05 -9.33
N HIS A 96 -2.43 4.12 -10.05
CA HIS A 96 -2.46 2.72 -9.63
C HIS A 96 -1.12 2.01 -9.86
N VAL A 97 -0.67 1.21 -8.90
CA VAL A 97 0.47 0.28 -9.02
C VAL A 97 0.05 -1.14 -8.69
N ASP A 98 0.31 -2.07 -9.62
CA ASP A 98 0.21 -3.50 -9.36
C ASP A 98 1.42 -3.97 -8.56
N THR A 99 1.19 -4.73 -7.49
CA THR A 99 2.21 -5.52 -6.79
C THR A 99 3.10 -6.36 -7.73
N SER A 100 2.58 -6.86 -8.87
CA SER A 100 3.38 -7.60 -9.86
C SER A 100 4.51 -6.78 -10.53
N SER A 101 4.53 -5.45 -10.32
CA SER A 101 5.67 -4.61 -10.71
C SER A 101 6.94 -4.83 -9.86
N VAL A 102 6.81 -5.38 -8.65
CA VAL A 102 7.94 -5.62 -7.74
C VAL A 102 8.25 -7.11 -7.49
N GLU A 103 7.32 -8.03 -7.75
CA GLU A 103 7.46 -9.47 -7.46
C GLU A 103 6.91 -10.38 -8.56
N SER A 104 7.35 -11.65 -8.62
CA SER A 104 6.92 -12.57 -9.68
C SER A 104 6.82 -14.05 -9.27
N GLU A 105 6.00 -14.80 -10.01
CA GLU A 105 6.04 -16.26 -10.07
C GLU A 105 7.47 -16.79 -10.38
N PRO A 106 7.80 -18.05 -9.98
CA PRO A 106 6.93 -19.02 -9.31
C PRO A 106 6.94 -18.95 -7.78
N ILE A 107 7.81 -18.13 -7.17
CA ILE A 107 8.00 -18.09 -5.71
C ILE A 107 7.30 -16.87 -5.07
N TRP A 108 7.06 -15.80 -5.83
CA TRP A 108 6.59 -14.48 -5.36
C TRP A 108 7.64 -13.69 -4.54
N ASN A 109 8.92 -13.99 -4.78
CA ASN A 109 10.04 -13.13 -4.38
C ASN A 109 9.99 -11.78 -5.09
N ILE A 110 10.73 -10.80 -4.56
CA ILE A 110 11.08 -9.60 -5.32
C ILE A 110 11.77 -10.01 -6.63
N SER A 111 11.33 -9.40 -7.73
CA SER A 111 11.79 -9.66 -9.10
C SER A 111 13.26 -9.30 -9.31
N ASP A 112 13.84 -9.70 -10.45
CA ASP A 112 15.19 -9.23 -10.84
C ASP A 112 15.26 -7.69 -10.72
N PRO A 113 16.37 -7.13 -10.19
CA PRO A 113 16.50 -5.68 -9.95
C PRO A 113 16.08 -4.79 -11.13
N LYS A 114 16.29 -5.23 -12.38
CA LYS A 114 15.93 -4.48 -13.59
C LYS A 114 14.42 -4.47 -13.87
N VAL A 115 13.69 -5.50 -13.41
CA VAL A 115 12.22 -5.54 -13.50
C VAL A 115 11.63 -4.54 -12.51
N VAL A 116 12.13 -4.53 -11.27
CA VAL A 116 11.72 -3.57 -10.23
C VAL A 116 12.08 -2.15 -10.64
N GLU A 117 13.30 -1.92 -11.14
CA GLU A 117 13.74 -0.64 -11.71
C GLU A 117 12.81 -0.18 -12.85
N LYS A 118 12.49 -1.07 -13.80
CA LYS A 118 11.57 -0.72 -14.89
C LYS A 118 10.17 -0.40 -14.39
N GLY A 119 9.63 -1.17 -13.43
CA GLY A 119 8.30 -0.92 -12.84
C GLY A 119 8.21 0.45 -12.17
N MET A 120 9.24 0.81 -11.40
CA MET A 120 9.39 2.17 -10.84
C MET A 120 9.47 3.24 -11.93
N LEU A 121 10.32 3.06 -12.95
CA LEU A 121 10.50 4.04 -14.02
C LEU A 121 9.26 4.24 -14.87
N ASP A 122 8.51 3.18 -15.20
CA ASP A 122 7.21 3.25 -15.90
C ASP A 122 6.20 4.11 -15.12
N LEU A 123 6.26 4.10 -13.78
CA LEU A 123 5.43 4.89 -12.88
C LEU A 123 5.95 6.31 -12.61
N GLY A 124 7.13 6.67 -13.13
CA GLY A 124 7.75 7.97 -12.85
C GLY A 124 8.37 8.08 -11.46
N VAL A 125 8.72 6.94 -10.84
CA VAL A 125 9.45 6.87 -9.57
C VAL A 125 10.95 7.02 -9.83
N THR A 126 11.60 7.92 -9.09
CA THR A 126 13.05 8.09 -9.05
C THR A 126 13.53 8.09 -7.60
N LYS A 127 14.82 7.84 -7.39
CA LYS A 127 15.45 7.79 -6.07
C LYS A 127 15.13 9.01 -5.17
N ASP A 128 15.12 10.20 -5.76
CA ASP A 128 15.01 11.51 -5.10
C ASP A 128 13.56 12.02 -4.93
N LYS A 129 12.57 11.23 -5.36
CA LYS A 129 11.16 11.59 -5.34
C LYS A 129 10.49 11.03 -4.09
N THR A 130 9.62 11.83 -3.47
CA THR A 130 8.83 11.36 -2.33
C THR A 130 7.70 10.46 -2.82
N ILE A 131 7.71 9.19 -2.46
CA ILE A 131 6.67 8.25 -2.90
C ILE A 131 5.70 7.99 -1.74
N ILE A 132 4.44 8.37 -1.92
CA ILE A 132 3.38 8.19 -0.93
C ILE A 132 2.52 7.01 -1.35
N LEU A 133 2.70 5.87 -0.68
CA LEU A 133 2.00 4.62 -0.96
C LEU A 133 0.76 4.50 -0.06
N TYR A 134 -0.35 3.99 -0.60
CA TYR A 134 -1.52 3.61 0.16
C TYR A 134 -2.31 2.51 -0.56
N GLY A 135 -3.32 1.94 0.10
CA GLY A 135 -4.20 0.92 -0.49
C GLY A 135 -5.24 0.47 0.53
N ASN A 136 -5.89 -0.66 0.24
CA ASN A 136 -6.86 -1.30 1.14
C ASN A 136 -6.27 -2.44 2.00
N ASP A 137 -5.11 -2.99 1.61
CA ASP A 137 -4.37 -4.00 2.37
C ASP A 137 -2.98 -3.45 2.73
N ILE A 138 -2.72 -3.32 4.03
CA ILE A 138 -1.44 -2.87 4.56
C ILE A 138 -0.28 -3.78 4.15
N SER A 139 -0.55 -5.07 3.91
CA SER A 139 0.45 -6.07 3.51
C SER A 139 0.94 -5.82 2.07
N ALA A 140 0.01 -5.62 1.13
CA ALA A 140 0.33 -5.20 -0.25
C ALA A 140 1.10 -3.86 -0.29
N VAL A 141 0.62 -2.85 0.45
CA VAL A 141 1.25 -1.52 0.52
C VAL A 141 2.67 -1.63 1.09
N SER A 142 2.82 -2.41 2.17
CA SER A 142 4.11 -2.65 2.83
C SER A 142 5.07 -3.41 1.94
N ARG A 143 4.60 -4.35 1.12
CA ARG A 143 5.42 -5.08 0.14
C ARG A 143 6.08 -4.15 -0.88
N VAL A 144 5.29 -3.25 -1.47
CA VAL A 144 5.82 -2.26 -2.44
C VAL A 144 6.73 -1.24 -1.74
N ALA A 145 6.38 -0.79 -0.53
CA ALA A 145 7.21 0.12 0.25
C ALA A 145 8.59 -0.48 0.59
N TYR A 146 8.61 -1.73 1.05
CA TYR A 146 9.83 -2.50 1.29
C TYR A 146 10.67 -2.66 0.02
N ALA A 147 10.04 -3.02 -1.11
CA ALA A 147 10.73 -3.16 -2.39
C ALA A 147 11.33 -1.83 -2.89
N TYR A 148 10.66 -0.70 -2.68
CA TYR A 148 11.17 0.62 -3.09
C TYR A 148 12.33 1.10 -2.19
N LEU A 149 12.28 0.81 -0.89
CA LEU A 149 13.38 1.06 0.05
C LEU A 149 14.60 0.16 -0.26
N TRP A 150 14.39 -1.12 -0.54
CA TRP A 150 15.42 -2.04 -1.04
C TRP A 150 16.06 -1.56 -2.35
N ALA A 151 15.22 -1.07 -3.28
CA ALA A 151 15.67 -0.56 -4.57
C ALA A 151 16.54 0.70 -4.42
N GLY A 152 16.16 1.63 -3.53
CA GLY A 152 16.95 2.80 -3.17
C GLY A 152 16.22 4.15 -3.19
N VAL A 153 14.88 4.16 -3.07
CA VAL A 153 14.10 5.41 -2.93
C VAL A 153 14.36 6.03 -1.56
N GLU A 154 14.83 7.28 -1.50
CA GLU A 154 15.27 7.92 -0.25
C GLU A 154 14.12 8.41 0.66
N ASN A 155 12.90 8.55 0.13
CA ASN A 155 11.75 9.04 0.89
C ASN A 155 10.45 8.29 0.53
N VAL A 156 10.30 7.08 1.07
CA VAL A 156 9.08 6.27 0.95
C VAL A 156 8.17 6.52 2.16
N LYS A 157 6.93 6.91 1.90
CA LYS A 157 5.87 7.08 2.90
C LYS A 157 4.76 6.07 2.68
N VAL A 158 4.10 5.67 3.76
CA VAL A 158 2.86 4.87 3.76
C VAL A 158 1.77 5.68 4.46
N LEU A 159 0.61 5.85 3.82
CA LEU A 159 -0.56 6.45 4.45
C LEU A 159 -1.11 5.50 5.53
N ASP A 160 -0.98 5.93 6.78
CA ASP A 160 -1.41 5.16 7.94
C ASP A 160 -2.94 5.08 8.02
N GLY A 161 -3.48 3.87 8.15
CA GLY A 161 -4.91 3.58 8.00
C GLY A 161 -5.47 3.64 6.57
N GLY A 162 -4.63 3.81 5.55
CA GLY A 162 -4.99 3.68 4.13
C GLY A 162 -6.11 4.61 3.65
N ILE A 163 -6.89 4.14 2.67
CA ILE A 163 -8.00 4.91 2.08
C ILE A 163 -9.15 5.15 3.08
N ASP A 164 -9.44 4.21 3.97
CA ASP A 164 -10.47 4.34 5.00
C ASP A 164 -10.15 5.52 5.95
N ALA A 165 -8.87 5.70 6.33
CA ALA A 165 -8.44 6.84 7.12
C ALA A 165 -8.50 8.17 6.34
N TRP A 166 -8.27 8.15 5.02
CA TRP A 166 -8.42 9.32 4.15
C TRP A 166 -9.87 9.80 4.06
N GLU A 167 -10.81 8.89 3.81
CA GLU A 167 -12.24 9.20 3.74
C GLU A 167 -12.79 9.62 5.12
N LYS A 168 -12.38 8.93 6.20
CA LYS A 168 -12.71 9.28 7.59
C LYS A 168 -12.19 10.66 8.01
N ALA A 169 -11.08 11.14 7.42
CA ALA A 169 -10.56 12.49 7.61
C ALA A 169 -11.35 13.57 6.83
N GLY A 170 -12.30 13.18 5.98
CA GLY A 170 -13.14 14.08 5.19
C GLY A 170 -12.43 14.71 3.98
N TYR A 171 -11.31 14.14 3.55
CA TYR A 171 -10.59 14.60 2.37
C TYR A 171 -11.26 14.10 1.08
N LYS A 172 -10.98 14.79 -0.03
CA LYS A 172 -11.63 14.52 -1.32
C LYS A 172 -11.05 13.24 -1.93
N THR A 173 -11.89 12.45 -2.60
CA THR A 173 -11.46 11.41 -3.53
C THR A 173 -11.88 11.77 -4.96
N GLU A 174 -11.26 11.14 -5.95
CA GLU A 174 -11.70 11.17 -7.35
C GLU A 174 -11.68 9.78 -8.01
N THR A 175 -12.18 9.70 -9.24
CA THR A 175 -12.33 8.43 -9.99
C THR A 175 -11.74 8.51 -11.41
N LYS A 176 -10.98 9.57 -11.70
CA LYS A 176 -10.27 9.77 -12.97
C LYS A 176 -9.03 8.88 -12.99
N VAL A 177 -9.00 7.87 -13.85
CA VAL A 177 -7.81 7.02 -14.00
C VAL A 177 -6.61 7.87 -14.43
N GLU A 178 -5.65 8.05 -13.54
CA GLU A 178 -4.43 8.80 -13.81
C GLU A 178 -3.45 8.03 -14.68
N LYS A 179 -2.45 8.75 -15.20
CA LYS A 179 -1.40 8.20 -16.03
C LYS A 179 -0.05 8.69 -15.55
N ALA A 180 0.83 7.75 -15.23
CA ALA A 180 2.23 8.03 -14.98
C ALA A 180 2.89 8.81 -16.13
N THR A 181 3.87 9.63 -15.76
CA THR A 181 4.84 10.19 -16.69
C THR A 181 6.15 9.46 -16.46
N PRO A 182 6.55 8.52 -17.34
CA PRO A 182 7.71 7.66 -17.08
C PRO A 182 9.02 8.44 -16.90
N ALA A 183 9.80 8.02 -15.91
CA ALA A 183 11.16 8.46 -15.70
C ALA A 183 12.11 7.75 -16.68
N LYS A 184 13.32 8.31 -16.88
CA LYS A 184 14.31 7.79 -17.84
C LYS A 184 15.48 7.06 -17.20
N ASP A 185 15.75 7.34 -15.94
CA ASP A 185 16.88 6.88 -15.14
C ASP A 185 16.45 6.97 -13.67
N PHE A 186 16.87 6.02 -12.83
CA PHE A 186 16.44 5.96 -11.43
C PHE A 186 17.24 6.90 -10.51
N GLY A 187 18.44 7.32 -10.92
CA GLY A 187 19.37 8.12 -10.12
C GLY A 187 20.32 7.31 -9.20
N ALA A 188 20.21 5.99 -9.19
CA ALA A 188 21.11 5.08 -8.45
C ALA A 188 21.09 3.66 -9.04
N LYS A 189 21.97 2.80 -8.51
CA LYS A 189 21.96 1.36 -8.79
C LYS A 189 20.78 0.70 -8.04
N VAL A 190 20.02 -0.15 -8.72
CA VAL A 190 19.05 -1.05 -8.09
C VAL A 190 19.67 -2.45 -7.87
N PRO A 191 19.52 -3.08 -6.69
CA PRO A 191 19.18 -2.45 -5.41
C PRO A 191 20.35 -1.62 -4.88
N SER A 192 20.01 -0.52 -4.20
CA SER A 192 20.94 0.24 -3.35
C SER A 192 21.09 -0.40 -1.96
N HIS A 193 20.07 -1.11 -1.47
CA HIS A 193 20.05 -1.75 -0.15
C HIS A 193 19.84 -3.28 -0.23
N PRO A 194 20.76 -4.04 -0.87
CA PRO A 194 20.69 -5.51 -0.90
C PRO A 194 20.74 -6.15 0.49
N GLU A 195 21.27 -5.46 1.50
CA GLU A 195 21.36 -5.93 2.89
C GLU A 195 20.01 -6.09 3.60
N TYR A 196 18.91 -5.54 3.08
CA TYR A 196 17.57 -5.75 3.63
C TYR A 196 17.00 -7.15 3.30
N TRP A 197 17.57 -7.86 2.32
CA TRP A 197 17.08 -9.15 1.82
C TRP A 197 17.98 -10.31 2.31
N MET A 198 17.38 -11.45 2.66
CA MET A 198 18.11 -12.65 3.07
C MET A 198 17.67 -13.90 2.29
N SER A 199 18.62 -14.73 1.87
CA SER A 199 18.36 -15.99 1.16
C SER A 199 18.06 -17.17 2.10
N ILE A 200 17.40 -18.20 1.57
CA ILE A 200 17.14 -19.45 2.29
C ILE A 200 18.42 -20.10 2.87
N ASP A 201 19.55 -20.00 2.17
CA ASP A 201 20.82 -20.58 2.65
C ASP A 201 21.47 -19.74 3.76
N GLN A 202 21.32 -18.41 3.72
CA GLN A 202 21.73 -17.53 4.82
C GLN A 202 20.87 -17.82 6.07
N VAL A 203 19.55 -17.95 5.91
CA VAL A 203 18.61 -18.34 6.98
C VAL A 203 18.95 -19.72 7.55
N LYS A 204 19.10 -20.75 6.70
CA LYS A 204 19.49 -22.11 7.12
C LYS A 204 20.81 -22.14 7.87
N LYS A 205 21.79 -21.32 7.46
CA LYS A 205 23.05 -21.17 8.17
C LYS A 205 22.86 -20.50 9.53
N LYS A 206 22.13 -19.39 9.62
CA LYS A 206 21.97 -18.64 10.87
C LYS A 206 21.11 -19.39 11.91
N LEU A 207 20.01 -20.01 11.50
CA LEU A 207 19.23 -20.93 12.38
C LEU A 207 20.06 -22.07 13.00
N LYS A 208 21.20 -22.43 12.39
CA LYS A 208 22.10 -23.49 12.86
C LYS A 208 23.28 -22.97 13.67
N ASP A 209 23.88 -21.85 13.23
CA ASP A 209 25.19 -21.39 13.71
C ASP A 209 25.12 -20.13 14.61
N ASP A 210 23.97 -19.48 14.74
CA ASP A 210 23.80 -18.17 15.37
C ASP A 210 22.66 -18.18 16.40
N SER A 211 23.01 -18.08 17.69
CA SER A 211 22.04 -18.09 18.79
C SER A 211 21.34 -16.74 19.03
N ASN A 212 21.77 -15.65 18.39
CA ASN A 212 21.09 -14.35 18.46
C ASN A 212 20.14 -14.11 17.29
N PHE A 213 20.26 -14.89 16.21
CA PHE A 213 19.38 -14.80 15.05
C PHE A 213 17.95 -15.31 15.36
N ARG A 214 16.94 -14.60 14.86
CA ARG A 214 15.54 -15.03 14.92
C ARG A 214 14.91 -14.92 13.52
N LEU A 215 14.51 -16.07 12.99
CA LEU A 215 13.60 -16.12 11.85
C LEU A 215 12.17 -15.97 12.37
N VAL A 216 11.55 -14.83 12.13
CA VAL A 216 10.27 -14.41 12.72
C VAL A 216 9.14 -14.68 11.74
N SER A 217 8.24 -15.60 12.11
CA SER A 217 7.07 -15.97 11.30
C SER A 217 5.92 -15.01 11.49
N ILE A 218 5.62 -14.23 10.47
CA ILE A 218 4.47 -13.33 10.38
C ILE A 218 3.35 -14.07 9.65
N ARG A 219 2.93 -15.17 10.27
CA ARG A 219 1.88 -16.08 9.81
C ARG A 219 0.81 -16.22 10.89
N SER A 220 -0.41 -16.58 10.51
CA SER A 220 -1.50 -16.82 11.46
C SER A 220 -1.16 -18.00 12.38
N LYS A 221 -1.80 -18.10 13.55
CA LYS A 221 -1.45 -19.16 14.52
C LYS A 221 -1.69 -20.57 13.98
N GLU A 222 -2.64 -20.74 13.06
CA GLU A 222 -2.92 -22.04 12.43
C GLU A 222 -1.91 -22.42 11.34
N GLU A 223 -1.34 -21.43 10.66
CA GLU A 223 -0.18 -21.61 9.77
C GLU A 223 1.06 -22.02 10.57
N PHE A 224 1.37 -21.30 11.65
CA PHE A 224 2.53 -21.55 12.51
C PHE A 224 2.44 -22.92 13.21
N ASP A 225 1.25 -23.30 13.67
CA ASP A 225 0.97 -24.63 14.25
C ASP A 225 0.94 -25.76 13.19
N GLY A 226 1.22 -25.47 11.91
CA GLY A 226 1.23 -26.46 10.84
C GLY A 226 -0.12 -27.10 10.52
N LYS A 227 -1.23 -26.49 10.95
CA LYS A 227 -2.61 -26.96 10.68
C LYS A 227 -3.03 -26.67 9.24
N THR A 228 -2.49 -25.60 8.66
CA THR A 228 -2.72 -25.19 7.27
C THR A 228 -1.43 -24.64 6.65
N SER A 229 -1.31 -24.68 5.32
CA SER A 229 -0.28 -23.91 4.61
C SER A 229 -0.64 -22.42 4.56
N GLY A 230 -1.94 -22.11 4.61
CA GLY A 230 -2.53 -20.80 4.40
C GLY A 230 -2.89 -20.47 2.94
N TYR A 231 -2.37 -21.20 1.97
CA TYR A 231 -2.43 -20.82 0.56
C TYR A 231 -2.84 -21.99 -0.32
N THR A 232 -3.80 -21.76 -1.22
CA THR A 232 -4.34 -22.77 -2.14
C THR A 232 -3.32 -23.30 -3.15
N TYR A 233 -2.18 -22.61 -3.30
CA TYR A 233 -1.06 -22.97 -4.17
C TYR A 233 0.20 -23.43 -3.41
N ILE A 234 0.13 -23.59 -2.08
CA ILE A 234 1.24 -24.12 -1.26
C ILE A 234 0.78 -25.44 -0.62
N ASP A 235 1.26 -26.57 -1.13
CA ASP A 235 0.79 -27.92 -0.78
C ASP A 235 1.02 -28.32 0.68
N ARG A 236 2.09 -27.79 1.30
CA ARG A 236 2.61 -28.29 2.59
C ARG A 236 2.29 -27.32 3.72
N ALA A 237 1.80 -27.83 4.84
CA ALA A 237 1.70 -27.11 6.10
C ALA A 237 2.90 -27.42 7.01
N GLY A 238 3.17 -26.53 7.98
CA GLY A 238 4.31 -26.59 8.90
C GLY A 238 5.12 -25.29 8.92
N GLU A 239 6.29 -25.32 9.55
CA GLU A 239 7.23 -24.21 9.65
C GLU A 239 8.72 -24.63 9.50
N PRO A 240 9.61 -23.67 9.18
CA PRO A 240 11.05 -23.79 9.34
C PRO A 240 11.45 -24.12 10.77
N ARG A 241 12.36 -25.09 10.93
CA ARG A 241 12.79 -25.53 12.25
C ARG A 241 13.55 -24.43 12.99
N GLY A 242 13.02 -24.02 14.14
CA GLY A 242 13.61 -22.95 14.96
C GLY A 242 13.15 -21.53 14.59
N ALA A 243 12.15 -21.38 13.71
CA ALA A 243 11.43 -20.13 13.60
C ALA A 243 10.68 -19.81 14.90
N VAL A 244 10.52 -18.53 15.20
CA VAL A 244 9.70 -18.02 16.31
C VAL A 244 8.45 -17.34 15.75
N TRP A 245 7.33 -17.45 16.45
CA TRP A 245 6.09 -16.82 16.00
C TRP A 245 6.13 -15.31 16.29
N GLY A 246 5.87 -14.49 15.28
CA GLY A 246 5.83 -13.04 15.41
C GLY A 246 4.42 -12.46 15.47
N HIS A 247 3.38 -13.31 15.65
CA HIS A 247 1.97 -12.94 15.47
C HIS A 247 1.66 -12.46 14.03
N ALA A 248 0.38 -12.23 13.71
CA ALA A 248 -0.04 -11.63 12.44
C ALA A 248 -1.51 -11.20 12.51
N GLY A 249 -2.41 -12.18 12.50
CA GLY A 249 -3.84 -12.01 12.52
C GLY A 249 -4.55 -13.36 12.41
N SER A 250 -5.87 -13.31 12.16
CA SER A 250 -6.77 -14.46 12.13
C SER A 250 -6.38 -15.56 11.13
N ASP A 251 -5.78 -15.18 10.00
CA ASP A 251 -5.67 -16.02 8.80
C ASP A 251 -4.58 -15.47 7.84
N PRO A 252 -4.35 -16.13 6.68
CA PRO A 252 -3.28 -15.78 5.74
C PRO A 252 -3.36 -14.40 5.08
N TYR A 253 -4.49 -13.71 5.20
CA TYR A 253 -4.80 -12.47 4.49
C TYR A 253 -5.06 -11.29 5.45
N ASN A 254 -4.83 -11.47 6.74
CA ASN A 254 -5.16 -10.50 7.78
C ASN A 254 -3.99 -10.22 8.73
N MET A 255 -3.95 -8.99 9.24
CA MET A 255 -2.86 -8.45 10.07
C MET A 255 -3.37 -7.75 11.35
N GLN A 256 -4.47 -8.23 11.95
CA GLN A 256 -5.12 -7.48 13.06
C GLN A 256 -4.26 -7.36 14.33
N ASP A 257 -3.27 -8.23 14.53
CA ASP A 257 -2.36 -8.14 15.69
C ASP A 257 -1.41 -6.93 15.56
N TYR A 258 -1.19 -6.46 14.33
CA TYR A 258 -0.33 -5.33 13.96
C TYR A 258 -1.09 -4.01 13.73
N LEU A 259 -2.41 -4.00 13.92
CA LEU A 259 -3.28 -2.86 13.61
C LEU A 259 -4.11 -2.43 14.81
N HIS A 260 -4.24 -1.12 14.99
CA HIS A 260 -5.27 -0.53 15.84
C HIS A 260 -6.67 -0.75 15.24
N LYS A 261 -7.70 -0.58 16.08
CA LYS A 261 -9.12 -0.75 15.70
C LYS A 261 -9.64 0.20 14.62
N ASP A 262 -8.83 1.16 14.18
CA ASP A 262 -9.15 2.06 13.08
C ASP A 262 -8.23 1.93 11.85
N GLY A 263 -7.48 0.83 11.77
CA GLY A 263 -6.64 0.47 10.63
C GLY A 263 -5.23 1.07 10.64
N THR A 264 -4.91 1.92 11.62
CA THR A 264 -3.54 2.44 11.78
C THR A 264 -2.58 1.37 12.33
N VAL A 265 -1.29 1.42 11.97
CA VAL A 265 -0.29 0.44 12.44
C VAL A 265 0.09 0.66 13.91
N ILE A 266 0.41 -0.42 14.62
CA ILE A 266 0.98 -0.36 15.97
C ILE A 266 2.41 0.23 15.97
N SER A 267 2.82 0.87 17.06
CA SER A 267 4.19 1.34 17.21
C SER A 267 5.17 0.17 17.45
N ALA A 268 6.48 0.39 17.22
CA ALA A 268 7.51 -0.61 17.53
C ALA A 268 7.58 -0.98 19.03
N ASP A 269 7.13 -0.09 19.92
CA ASP A 269 7.01 -0.37 21.36
C ASP A 269 5.77 -1.20 21.68
N GLU A 270 4.75 -1.22 20.82
CA GLU A 270 3.59 -2.12 20.93
C GLU A 270 3.89 -3.47 20.27
N MET A 271 4.63 -3.48 19.17
CA MET A 271 5.17 -4.68 18.53
C MET A 271 6.06 -5.48 19.50
N GLN A 272 6.92 -4.81 20.29
CA GLN A 272 7.69 -5.48 21.36
C GLN A 272 6.82 -6.01 22.51
N LYS A 273 5.62 -5.46 22.75
CA LYS A 273 4.66 -6.00 23.74
C LYS A 273 3.89 -7.18 23.17
N LEU A 274 3.52 -7.13 21.88
CA LEU A 274 2.90 -8.23 21.15
C LEU A 274 3.78 -9.49 21.21
N TRP A 275 5.08 -9.34 20.96
CA TRP A 275 6.05 -10.44 21.03
C TRP A 275 6.42 -10.91 22.46
N SER A 276 5.77 -10.43 23.52
CA SER A 276 6.16 -10.74 24.91
C SER A 276 5.94 -12.20 25.34
N ASP A 277 5.23 -12.99 24.55
CA ASP A 277 5.08 -14.45 24.71
C ASP A 277 6.13 -15.26 23.92
N SER A 278 6.98 -14.59 23.16
CA SER A 278 7.86 -15.15 22.13
C SER A 278 9.31 -14.70 22.32
N ASP A 279 10.29 -15.50 21.89
CA ASP A 279 11.71 -15.15 22.08
C ASP A 279 12.23 -14.22 20.97
N ILE A 280 11.62 -13.04 20.86
CA ILE A 280 11.97 -11.97 19.92
C ILE A 280 12.26 -10.70 20.72
N LYS A 281 13.39 -10.06 20.45
CA LYS A 281 13.84 -8.81 21.09
C LYS A 281 14.43 -7.87 20.05
N LYS A 282 14.41 -6.56 20.29
CA LYS A 282 15.06 -5.55 19.42
C LYS A 282 16.54 -5.86 19.16
N ASP A 283 17.24 -6.42 20.14
CA ASP A 283 18.68 -6.69 20.10
C ASP A 283 19.03 -8.04 19.42
N ASN A 284 18.03 -8.81 18.99
CA ASN A 284 18.25 -10.00 18.16
C ASN A 284 18.51 -9.61 16.70
N GLU A 285 19.21 -10.45 15.94
CA GLU A 285 19.25 -10.28 14.49
C GLU A 285 17.97 -10.85 13.89
N LEU A 286 17.08 -9.97 13.41
CA LEU A 286 15.74 -10.34 12.96
C LEU A 286 15.68 -10.55 11.45
N SER A 287 15.06 -11.65 11.02
CA SER A 287 14.63 -11.86 9.64
C SER A 287 13.16 -12.22 9.61
N PHE A 288 12.31 -11.36 9.04
CA PHE A 288 10.87 -11.57 8.97
C PHE A 288 10.51 -12.39 7.72
N TYR A 289 9.51 -13.27 7.83
CA TYR A 289 8.93 -13.98 6.68
C TYR A 289 7.46 -14.31 6.89
N CYS A 290 6.77 -14.68 5.82
CA CYS A 290 5.40 -15.22 5.86
C CYS A 290 5.24 -16.28 4.76
N GLY A 291 4.08 -16.38 4.11
CA GLY A 291 3.95 -17.17 2.87
C GLY A 291 4.92 -16.73 1.78
N THR A 292 4.83 -15.45 1.37
CA THR A 292 5.48 -14.85 0.19
C THR A 292 5.94 -13.39 0.42
N GLY A 293 6.45 -13.07 1.61
CA GLY A 293 7.02 -11.75 1.94
C GLY A 293 6.06 -10.58 2.25
N TRP A 294 4.79 -10.60 1.80
CA TRP A 294 3.83 -9.49 2.01
C TRP A 294 3.64 -9.08 3.48
N ARG A 295 3.08 -9.98 4.29
CA ARG A 295 2.82 -9.75 5.73
C ARG A 295 4.12 -9.48 6.50
N ALA A 296 5.23 -10.09 6.08
CA ALA A 296 6.56 -9.88 6.65
C ALA A 296 7.11 -8.45 6.48
N SER A 297 6.68 -7.75 5.42
CA SER A 297 7.10 -6.37 5.17
C SER A 297 6.50 -5.37 6.18
N VAL A 298 5.37 -5.70 6.82
CA VAL A 298 4.69 -4.83 7.79
C VAL A 298 5.54 -4.59 9.06
N PRO A 299 5.97 -5.61 9.85
CA PRO A 299 6.85 -5.40 11.00
C PRO A 299 8.23 -4.89 10.60
N TRP A 300 8.73 -5.25 9.42
CA TRP A 300 9.99 -4.69 8.92
C TRP A 300 9.90 -3.17 8.78
N LEU A 301 8.80 -2.64 8.22
CA LEU A 301 8.57 -1.19 8.12
C LEU A 301 8.30 -0.54 9.48
N ILE A 302 7.59 -1.19 10.41
CA ILE A 302 7.36 -0.66 11.77
C ILE A 302 8.70 -0.52 12.52
N ALA A 303 9.61 -1.49 12.36
CA ALA A 303 10.97 -1.41 12.90
C ALA A 303 11.82 -0.34 12.18
N TYR A 304 11.75 -0.25 10.85
CA TYR A 304 12.48 0.76 10.05
C TYR A 304 12.07 2.19 10.40
N ASP A 305 10.75 2.45 10.49
CA ASP A 305 10.14 3.71 10.91
C ASP A 305 10.59 4.13 12.32
N ALA A 306 10.75 3.16 13.21
CA ALA A 306 11.30 3.34 14.55
C ALA A 306 12.85 3.39 14.61
N GLY A 307 13.53 3.46 13.46
CA GLY A 307 14.98 3.58 13.36
C GLY A 307 15.75 2.36 13.85
N TRP A 308 15.19 1.15 13.70
CA TRP A 308 15.93 -0.09 13.90
C TRP A 308 16.78 -0.37 12.65
N GLU A 309 17.91 -1.08 12.82
CA GLU A 309 18.87 -1.35 11.75
C GLU A 309 19.27 -2.83 11.75
N GLY A 310 19.68 -3.36 10.60
CA GLY A 310 20.15 -4.74 10.45
C GLY A 310 19.06 -5.82 10.37
N MET A 311 17.77 -5.47 10.41
CA MET A 311 16.69 -6.44 10.16
C MET A 311 16.53 -6.73 8.67
N THR A 312 16.15 -7.97 8.34
CA THR A 312 15.96 -8.43 6.96
C THR A 312 14.55 -8.98 6.73
N VAL A 313 14.19 -9.19 5.46
CA VAL A 313 13.10 -10.07 5.04
C VAL A 313 13.68 -11.32 4.40
N TYR A 314 13.29 -12.50 4.89
CA TYR A 314 13.47 -13.77 4.18
C TYR A 314 12.31 -13.93 3.18
N ASP A 315 12.61 -13.53 1.94
CA ASP A 315 11.64 -13.19 0.91
C ASP A 315 10.81 -14.39 0.41
N GLY A 316 11.47 -15.51 0.10
CA GLY A 316 10.81 -16.74 -0.35
C GLY A 316 9.95 -17.44 0.71
N GLY A 317 10.13 -17.06 1.98
CA GLY A 317 9.28 -17.43 3.10
C GLY A 317 8.94 -18.92 3.16
N TRP A 318 7.69 -19.22 3.53
CA TRP A 318 7.22 -20.60 3.58
C TRP A 318 7.15 -21.24 2.19
N ASN A 319 6.81 -20.46 1.15
CA ASN A 319 6.64 -20.98 -0.21
C ASN A 319 7.91 -21.65 -0.75
N GLU A 320 9.05 -20.96 -0.66
CA GLU A 320 10.37 -21.51 -1.02
C GLU A 320 10.82 -22.57 -0.01
N TRP A 321 10.66 -22.32 1.30
CA TRP A 321 11.16 -23.24 2.33
C TRP A 321 10.59 -24.64 2.19
N GLN A 322 9.29 -24.76 1.92
CA GLN A 322 8.62 -26.05 1.80
C GLN A 322 9.04 -26.84 0.54
N MET A 323 9.59 -26.19 -0.48
CA MET A 323 10.20 -26.87 -1.64
C MET A 323 11.58 -27.46 -1.31
N HIS A 324 12.28 -26.91 -0.30
CA HIS A 324 13.71 -27.15 -0.06
C HIS A 324 14.05 -27.54 1.39
N GLY A 325 13.09 -28.10 2.14
CA GLY A 325 13.20 -28.26 3.59
C GLY A 325 12.67 -29.58 4.18
N ASN A 326 13.37 -30.05 5.22
CA ASN A 326 12.80 -30.90 6.27
C ASN A 326 11.96 -30.00 7.19
N LEU A 327 10.66 -30.28 7.29
CA LEU A 327 9.71 -29.47 8.05
C LEU A 327 9.69 -29.86 9.53
N GLN A 328 9.29 -28.96 10.41
CA GLN A 328 8.61 -29.39 11.64
C GLN A 328 7.15 -29.75 11.33
N LYS A 329 6.66 -30.74 12.09
CA LYS A 329 5.26 -31.13 12.24
C LYS A 329 4.85 -30.84 13.69
#